data_AF-A0A2D6P843-F1
#
_entry.id   AF-A0A2D6P843-F1
#
_cell.length_a   1.000
_cell.length_b   1.000
_cell.length_c   1.000
_cell.angle_alpha   90.00
_cell.angle_beta   90.00
_cell.angle_gamma   90.00
#
_symmetry.space_group_name_H-M   'P 1'
#
loop_
_entity.id
_entity.type
_entity.pdbx_description
1 polymer ?
#
loop_
_entity_poly.entity_id
_entity_poly.type
_entity_poly.pdbx_seq_one_letter_code
_entity_poly.pdbx_strand_id
1 'polypeptide(L)'
;MAKILKFPDDRCIKKNLENAKDSLTELYDSIKVCYESIEQLENIVRNKEKEYDLLFAQYVKARGVENIEVEYIEFVSGNLQINVETGEISYEGYEEETEPEPPEPSSSA
;
A
#
# COMPACT_ATOMS: atom_id res chain seq x y z
N MET A 1 62.28 -13.10 -43.74
CA MET A 1 61.80 -12.47 -42.50
C MET A 1 60.28 -12.48 -42.53
N ALA A 2 59.65 -13.26 -41.66
CA ALA A 2 58.19 -13.36 -41.62
C ALA A 2 57.59 -12.02 -41.16
N LYS A 3 56.74 -11.41 -41.99
CA LYS A 3 55.93 -10.26 -41.60
C LYS A 3 54.90 -10.76 -40.59
N ILE A 4 55.13 -10.50 -39.31
CA ILE A 4 54.16 -10.75 -38.25
C ILE A 4 52.96 -9.83 -38.50
N LEU A 5 51.81 -10.40 -38.87
CA LEU A 5 50.52 -9.70 -38.87
C LEU A 5 50.19 -9.35 -37.42
N LYS A 6 50.25 -8.07 -37.05
CA LYS A 6 49.63 -7.60 -35.81
C LYS A 6 48.12 -7.59 -36.04
N PHE A 7 47.39 -8.35 -35.24
CA PHE A 7 45.92 -8.26 -35.21
C PHE A 7 45.51 -6.80 -34.97
N PRO A 8 44.49 -6.28 -35.67
CA PRO A 8 44.04 -4.91 -35.47
C PRO A 8 43.57 -4.77 -34.03
N ASP A 9 44.14 -3.80 -33.31
CA ASP A 9 43.96 -3.60 -31.87
C ASP A 9 42.48 -3.76 -31.45
N ASP A 10 42.23 -4.55 -30.40
CA ASP A 10 40.93 -4.74 -29.73
C ASP A 10 40.24 -3.44 -29.24
N ARG A 11 40.80 -2.27 -29.55
CA ARG A 11 40.30 -0.93 -29.20
C ARG A 11 38.84 -0.73 -29.57
N CYS A 12 38.37 -1.26 -30.70
CA CYS A 12 36.97 -1.09 -31.11
C CYS A 12 36.01 -1.92 -30.23
N ILE A 13 36.36 -3.17 -29.94
CA ILE A 13 35.54 -4.05 -29.10
C ILE A 13 35.55 -3.57 -27.65
N LYS A 14 36.71 -3.19 -27.13
CA LYS A 14 36.84 -2.65 -25.77
C LYS A 14 36.03 -1.37 -25.58
N LYS A 15 36.09 -0.43 -26.53
CA LYS A 15 35.30 0.81 -26.48
C LYS A 15 33.80 0.54 -26.51
N ASN A 16 33.36 -0.40 -27.34
CA ASN A 16 31.95 -0.78 -27.39
C ASN A 16 31.49 -1.43 -26.07
N LEU A 17 32.35 -2.24 -25.46
CA LEU A 17 32.08 -2.85 -24.16
C LEU A 17 32.03 -1.81 -23.03
N GLU A 18 32.93 -0.84 -23.03
CA GLU A 18 32.93 0.29 -22.09
C GLU A 18 31.64 1.11 -22.23
N ASN A 19 31.25 1.47 -23.46
CA ASN A 19 30.00 2.17 -23.71
C ASN A 19 28.78 1.37 -23.24
N ALA A 20 28.73 0.06 -23.53
CA ALA A 20 27.62 -0.80 -23.10
C ALA A 20 27.56 -0.90 -21.57
N LYS A 21 28.71 -0.98 -20.90
CA LYS A 21 28.80 -0.98 -19.43
C LYS A 21 28.28 0.35 -18.85
N ASP A 22 28.67 1.47 -19.43
CA ASP A 22 28.25 2.79 -18.97
C ASP A 22 26.74 2.98 -19.17
N SER A 23 26.20 2.60 -20.34
CA SER A 23 24.75 2.61 -20.59
C SER A 23 23.99 1.70 -19.63
N LEU A 24 24.50 0.51 -19.33
CA LEU A 24 23.87 -0.37 -18.33
C LEU A 24 23.91 0.25 -16.93
N THR A 25 24.99 0.94 -16.57
CA THR A 25 25.12 1.61 -15.28
C THR A 25 24.07 2.71 -15.14
N GLU A 26 23.90 3.55 -16.16
CA GLU A 26 22.87 4.59 -16.19
C GLU A 26 21.45 4.02 -16.08
N LEU A 27 21.17 2.90 -16.74
CA LEU A 27 19.88 2.22 -16.63
C LEU A 27 19.64 1.68 -15.22
N TYR A 28 20.65 1.06 -14.59
CA TYR A 28 20.52 0.58 -13.21
C TYR A 28 20.30 1.71 -12.22
N ASP A 29 21.03 2.83 -12.38
CA ASP A 29 20.84 4.01 -11.55
C ASP A 29 19.42 4.59 -11.72
N SER A 30 18.92 4.64 -12.95
CA SER A 30 17.55 5.09 -13.24
C SER A 30 16.50 4.19 -12.59
N ILE A 31 16.67 2.86 -12.68
CA ILE A 31 15.80 1.88 -12.04
C ILE A 31 15.80 2.07 -10.53
N LYS A 32 16.97 2.31 -9.93
CA LYS A 32 17.08 2.55 -8.49
C LYS A 32 16.28 3.77 -8.06
N VAL A 33 16.38 4.90 -8.78
CA VAL A 33 15.59 6.10 -8.50
C VAL A 33 14.08 5.83 -8.62
N CYS A 34 13.66 5.05 -9.62
CA CYS A 34 12.25 4.66 -9.76
C CYS A 34 11.76 3.85 -8.55
N TYR A 35 12.54 2.88 -8.06
CA TYR A 35 12.15 2.11 -6.87
C TYR A 35 12.06 2.97 -5.62
N GLU A 36 13.03 3.85 -5.38
CA GLU A 36 13.00 4.81 -4.27
C GLU A 36 11.76 5.71 -4.35
N SER A 37 11.40 6.15 -5.56
CA SER A 37 10.20 6.97 -5.79
C SER A 37 8.91 6.20 -5.52
N ILE A 38 8.83 4.94 -5.94
CA ILE A 38 7.69 4.06 -5.66
C ILE A 38 7.54 3.86 -4.14
N GLU A 39 8.62 3.56 -3.43
CA GLU A 39 8.61 3.37 -1.98
C GLU A 39 8.11 4.63 -1.25
N GLN A 40 8.54 5.82 -1.69
CA GLN A 40 8.04 7.08 -1.16
C GLN A 40 6.54 7.26 -1.40
N LEU A 41 6.05 6.94 -2.60
CA LEU A 41 4.63 7.02 -2.93
C LEU A 41 3.81 6.03 -2.10
N GLU A 42 4.28 4.78 -1.93
CA GLU A 42 3.61 3.81 -1.07
C GLU A 42 3.49 4.31 0.38
N ASN A 43 4.54 4.94 0.91
CA ASN A 43 4.49 5.51 2.26
C ASN A 43 3.48 6.67 2.35
N ILE A 44 3.36 7.49 1.32
CA ILE A 44 2.34 8.55 1.25
C ILE A 44 0.94 7.94 1.20
N VAL A 45 0.72 6.92 0.39
CA VAL A 45 -0.55 6.19 0.28
C VAL A 45 -0.93 5.60 1.64
N ARG A 46 -0.04 4.85 2.30
CA ARG A 46 -0.30 4.28 3.64
C ARG A 46 -0.66 5.33 4.68
N ASN A 47 -0.06 6.52 4.62
CA ASN A 47 -0.39 7.61 5.53
C ASN A 47 -1.79 8.18 5.24
N LYS A 48 -2.16 8.29 3.96
CA LYS A 48 -3.48 8.75 3.54
C LYS A 48 -4.58 7.75 3.84
N GLU A 49 -4.32 6.47 3.65
CA GLU A 49 -5.21 5.37 4.06
C GLU A 49 -5.49 5.41 5.57
N LYS A 50 -4.46 5.58 6.40
CA LYS A 50 -4.65 5.75 7.85
C LYS A 50 -5.47 6.98 8.22
N GLU A 51 -5.22 8.12 7.57
CA GLU A 51 -5.99 9.34 7.79
C GLU A 51 -7.47 9.13 7.40
N TYR A 52 -7.70 8.45 6.29
CA TYR A 52 -9.03 8.09 5.82
C TYR A 52 -9.75 7.16 6.82
N ASP A 53 -9.11 6.08 7.25
CA ASP A 53 -9.70 5.12 8.19
C ASP A 53 -10.07 5.79 9.53
N LEU A 54 -9.25 6.74 10.01
CA LEU A 54 -9.58 7.51 11.22
C LEU A 54 -10.82 8.39 11.03
N LEU A 55 -10.94 9.07 9.89
CA LEU A 55 -12.10 9.89 9.56
C LEU A 55 -13.35 9.02 9.35
N PHE A 56 -13.20 7.88 8.68
CA PHE A 56 -14.26 6.91 8.48
C PHE A 56 -14.77 6.37 9.81
N ALA A 57 -13.88 5.99 10.73
CA ALA A 57 -14.27 5.57 12.08
C ALA A 57 -15.09 6.64 12.82
N GLN A 58 -14.72 7.91 12.69
CA GLN A 58 -15.49 9.04 13.26
C GLN A 58 -16.82 9.28 12.53
N TYR A 59 -16.90 8.96 11.24
CA TYR A 59 -18.13 9.06 10.47
C TYR A 59 -19.12 7.96 10.87
N VAL A 60 -18.66 6.71 10.89
CA VAL A 60 -19.38 5.56 11.47
C VAL A 60 -19.83 5.94 12.88
N LYS A 61 -18.90 6.53 13.67
CA LYS A 61 -19.06 7.37 14.88
C LYS A 61 -20.48 7.86 15.13
N ALA A 62 -20.85 8.72 14.20
CA ALA A 62 -21.94 9.65 14.30
C ALA A 62 -23.20 9.16 13.56
N ARG A 63 -23.05 8.21 12.62
CA ARG A 63 -24.11 7.80 11.70
C ARG A 63 -24.64 6.39 11.92
N GLY A 64 -23.85 5.50 12.53
CA GLY A 64 -24.11 4.07 12.50
C GLY A 64 -23.69 3.45 11.16
N VAL A 65 -23.19 2.21 11.19
CA VAL A 65 -22.63 1.52 10.01
C VAL A 65 -23.67 1.36 8.90
N GLU A 66 -24.92 1.10 9.28
CA GLU A 66 -26.07 0.85 8.40
C GLU A 66 -26.49 2.07 7.57
N ASN A 67 -26.04 3.28 7.95
CA ASN A 67 -26.39 4.54 7.28
C ASN A 67 -25.24 5.14 6.46
N ILE A 68 -24.18 4.38 6.21
CA ILE A 68 -22.99 4.82 5.47
C ILE A 68 -23.17 4.56 3.98
N GLU A 69 -22.85 5.57 3.17
CA GLU A 69 -22.82 5.44 1.72
C GLU A 69 -21.67 4.51 1.27
N VAL A 70 -21.98 3.58 0.37
CA VAL A 70 -21.03 2.56 -0.12
C VAL A 70 -19.77 3.20 -0.73
N GLU A 71 -19.88 4.39 -1.34
CA GLU A 71 -18.74 5.13 -1.90
C GLU A 71 -17.64 5.42 -0.88
N TYR A 72 -17.98 5.52 0.41
CA TYR A 72 -16.99 5.72 1.47
C TYR A 72 -16.34 4.42 1.93
N ILE A 73 -17.01 3.29 1.73
CA ILE A 73 -16.49 1.98 2.13
C ILE A 73 -15.36 1.54 1.17
N GLU A 74 -15.41 1.95 -0.10
CA GLU A 74 -14.45 1.55 -1.15
C GLU A 74 -12.99 1.92 -0.85
N PHE A 75 -12.77 2.93 -0.01
CA PHE A 75 -11.44 3.45 0.34
C PHE A 75 -10.98 3.06 1.74
N VAL A 76 -11.80 2.29 2.48
CA VAL A 76 -11.44 1.80 3.81
C VAL A 76 -10.39 0.71 3.66
N SER A 77 -9.21 0.95 4.23
CA SER A 77 -8.07 0.05 4.10
C SER A 77 -7.98 -0.99 5.22
N GLY A 78 -8.65 -0.73 6.35
CA GLY A 78 -8.66 -1.60 7.52
C GLY A 78 -9.99 -1.65 8.27
N ASN A 79 -10.15 -2.67 9.12
CA ASN A 79 -11.28 -2.85 10.06
C ASN A 79 -12.67 -3.05 9.44
N LEU A 80 -12.75 -3.37 8.14
CA LEU A 80 -13.99 -3.80 7.49
C LEU A 80 -14.00 -5.31 7.34
N GLN A 81 -15.03 -5.96 7.89
CA GLN A 81 -15.32 -7.37 7.65
C GLN A 81 -16.59 -7.49 6.81
N ILE A 82 -16.51 -8.30 5.77
CA ILE A 82 -17.65 -8.62 4.91
C ILE A 82 -17.89 -10.11 5.02
N ASN A 83 -19.07 -10.49 5.52
CA ASN A 83 -19.51 -11.87 5.45
C ASN A 83 -19.94 -12.18 4.02
N VAL A 84 -19.16 -13.00 3.32
CA VAL A 84 -19.37 -13.34 1.90
C VAL A 84 -20.65 -14.16 1.68
N GLU A 85 -21.12 -14.88 2.70
CA GLU A 85 -22.33 -15.73 2.60
C GLU A 85 -23.61 -14.92 2.80
N THR A 86 -23.59 -13.91 3.68
CA THR A 86 -24.78 -13.09 4.00
C THR A 86 -24.77 -11.72 3.34
N GLY A 87 -23.62 -11.25 2.85
CA GLY A 87 -23.41 -9.89 2.36
C GLY A 87 -23.37 -8.84 3.49
N GLU A 88 -23.31 -9.27 4.75
CA GLU A 88 -23.31 -8.40 5.92
C GLU A 88 -21.96 -7.73 6.11
N ILE A 89 -21.96 -6.41 6.33
CA ILE A 89 -20.77 -5.60 6.53
C ILE A 89 -20.69 -5.22 8.00
N SER A 90 -19.62 -5.64 8.68
CA SER A 90 -19.30 -5.24 10.05
C SER A 90 -18.01 -4.43 10.08
N TYR A 91 -17.96 -3.44 10.98
CA TYR A 91 -16.78 -2.60 11.18
C TYR A 91 -16.19 -2.88 12.57
N GLU A 92 -15.02 -3.51 12.62
CA GLU A 92 -14.37 -3.95 13.88
C GLU A 92 -13.69 -2.82 14.65
N GLY A 93 -13.57 -1.62 14.07
CA GLY A 93 -13.04 -0.45 14.76
C GLY A 93 -14.01 0.19 15.77
N TYR A 94 -15.14 -0.47 16.00
CA TYR A 94 -16.22 -0.06 16.86
C TYR A 94 -16.35 -1.04 18.03
N GLU A 95 -15.80 -0.68 19.19
CA GLU A 95 -16.39 -1.20 20.43
C GLU A 95 -17.64 -0.37 20.68
N GLU A 96 -18.81 -0.94 20.41
CA GLU A 96 -20.05 -0.47 21.01
C GLU A 96 -19.82 -0.48 22.53
N GLU A 97 -19.77 0.70 23.16
CA GLU A 97 -20.01 0.79 24.59
C GLU A 97 -21.45 0.31 24.80
N THR A 98 -21.63 -0.99 25.02
CA THR A 98 -22.89 -1.55 25.49
C THR A 98 -23.23 -0.81 26.78
N GLU A 99 -24.27 0.04 26.75
CA GLU A 99 -24.85 0.59 27.96
C GLU A 99 -25.15 -0.59 28.91
N PRO A 100 -24.70 -0.56 30.17
CA PRO A 100 -24.99 -1.64 31.09
C PRO A 100 -26.49 -1.73 31.27
N GLU A 101 -27.06 -2.91 30.97
CA GLU A 101 -28.48 -3.18 31.18
C GLU A 101 -28.86 -2.79 32.62
N PRO A 102 -29.92 -2.00 32.82
CA PRO A 102 -30.35 -1.62 34.15
C PRO A 102 -30.69 -2.89 34.95
N PRO A 103 -30.20 -3.02 36.20
CA PRO A 103 -30.39 -4.24 36.97
C PRO A 103 -31.88 -4.54 37.12
N GLU A 104 -32.26 -5.79 36.84
CA GLU A 104 -33.63 -6.26 37.02
C GLU A 104 -34.11 -5.92 38.45
N PRO A 105 -35.34 -5.38 38.61
CA PRO A 105 -35.86 -5.12 39.93
C PRO A 105 -35.97 -6.45 40.67
N SER A 106 -35.14 -6.61 41.71
CA SER A 106 -35.17 -7.74 42.64
C SER A 106 -36.59 -7.89 43.19
N SER A 107 -37.34 -8.85 42.62
CA SER A 107 -38.62 -9.28 43.13
C SER A 107 -38.39 -9.95 44.47
N SER A 108 -38.40 -9.16 45.54
CA SER A 108 -38.46 -9.66 46.91
C SER A 108 -39.85 -10.28 47.12
N ALA A 109 -39.90 -11.60 47.21
CA ALA A 109 -41.04 -12.39 47.69
C ALA A 109 -40.57 -13.35 48.77
#